data_AF-A0A1B8B2L7-F1
#
_entry.id   AF-A0A1B8B2L7-F1
#
_cell.length_a   1.000
_cell.length_b   1.000
_cell.length_c   1.000
_cell.angle_alpha   90.00
_cell.angle_beta   90.00
_cell.angle_gamma   90.00
#
_symmetry.space_group_name_H-M   'P 1'
#
loop_
_entity.id
_entity.type
_entity.pdbx_description
1 polymer ?
#
loop_
_entity_poly.entity_id
_entity_poly.type
_entity_poly.pdbx_seq_one_letter_code
_entity_poly.pdbx_strand_id
1 'polypeptide(L)'
;MDAHALLSSQGWRGTGHSLHKTDDSIGLAKPLLLNRKDNTKGLGQKQHFTSDQWWMNAFDEQLKGIDTSKKGKVVQTLTTGKLNVIDKNLGKYSVYSTFVRGGFLEGTIDRLKLNDSSAESSDTDSSDQKDSSKSDKDKPRKETKEEKRVRKEEKKKRKEERAVKRAAKAARRELKKSKKYSKSSKSSAESSDADEEKRRRRAKKEEKRRQRAKEAGK
;
A
#
# COMPACT_ATOMS: atom_id res chain seq x y z
N MET A 1 -15.84 -41.00 23.77
CA MET A 1 -15.37 -40.81 25.16
C MET A 1 -15.96 -39.51 25.67
N ASP A 2 -16.65 -39.56 26.81
CA ASP A 2 -17.12 -38.36 27.49
C ASP A 2 -16.05 -37.85 28.45
N ALA A 3 -15.32 -36.82 28.03
CA ALA A 3 -14.24 -36.23 28.82
C ALA A 3 -14.76 -35.54 30.09
N HIS A 4 -15.99 -35.00 30.05
CA HIS A 4 -16.57 -34.30 31.19
C HIS A 4 -16.85 -35.29 32.33
N ALA A 5 -17.49 -36.42 32.02
CA ALA A 5 -17.76 -37.48 33.01
C ALA A 5 -16.48 -38.02 33.66
N LEU A 6 -15.41 -38.23 32.87
CA LEU A 6 -14.12 -38.67 33.39
C LEU A 6 -13.48 -37.63 34.31
N LEU A 7 -13.47 -36.36 33.92
CA LEU A 7 -12.90 -35.29 34.74
C LEU A 7 -13.69 -35.10 36.04
N SER A 8 -15.02 -35.14 35.97
CA SER A 8 -15.87 -35.09 37.15
C SER A 8 -15.63 -36.29 38.08
N SER A 9 -15.44 -37.50 37.54
CA SER A 9 -15.08 -38.69 38.34
C SER A 9 -13.73 -38.56 39.04
N GLN A 10 -12.81 -37.75 38.47
CA GLN A 10 -11.51 -37.44 39.05
C GLN A 10 -11.54 -36.26 40.04
N GLY A 11 -12.73 -35.74 40.35
CA GLY A 11 -12.91 -34.65 41.31
C GLY A 11 -12.79 -33.25 40.70
N TRP A 12 -12.84 -33.11 39.38
CA TRP A 12 -12.97 -31.79 38.76
C TRP A 12 -14.34 -31.18 39.05
N ARG A 13 -14.35 -29.93 39.52
CA ARG A 13 -15.54 -29.21 40.01
C ARG A 13 -16.47 -28.73 38.89
N GLY A 14 -16.08 -28.92 37.62
CA GLY A 14 -16.87 -28.59 36.45
C GLY A 14 -16.52 -27.24 35.81
N THR A 15 -17.32 -26.85 34.82
CA THR A 15 -17.07 -25.67 33.99
C THR A 15 -16.96 -24.39 34.82
N GLY A 16 -15.95 -23.57 34.53
CA GLY A 16 -15.70 -22.32 35.26
C GLY A 16 -14.72 -22.45 36.43
N HIS A 17 -14.32 -23.67 36.77
CA HIS A 17 -13.24 -23.95 37.72
C HIS A 17 -11.99 -24.38 36.95
N SER A 18 -10.82 -24.10 37.52
CA SER A 18 -9.58 -24.60 36.95
C SER A 18 -9.49 -26.12 37.10
N LEU A 19 -8.55 -26.78 36.41
CA LEU A 19 -8.30 -28.22 36.61
C LEU A 19 -7.63 -28.54 37.96
N HIS A 20 -7.31 -27.51 38.75
CA HIS A 20 -6.72 -27.68 40.07
C HIS A 20 -7.77 -28.16 41.08
N LYS A 21 -7.34 -28.98 42.05
CA LYS A 21 -8.24 -29.69 42.96
C LYS A 21 -9.00 -28.77 43.94
N THR A 22 -8.37 -27.67 44.36
CA THR A 22 -8.86 -26.82 45.45
C THR A 22 -8.98 -25.35 45.02
N ASP A 23 -7.90 -24.83 44.43
CA ASP A 23 -7.77 -23.40 44.16
C ASP A 23 -7.90 -23.05 42.69
N ASP A 24 -8.82 -22.13 42.37
CA ASP A 24 -9.04 -21.63 41.01
C ASP A 24 -8.05 -20.54 40.58
N SER A 25 -7.21 -20.07 41.50
CA SER A 25 -6.20 -19.03 41.23
C SER A 25 -4.96 -19.55 40.51
N ILE A 26 -4.70 -20.86 40.57
CA ILE A 26 -3.49 -21.48 40.03
C ILE A 26 -3.63 -21.80 38.54
N GLY A 27 -4.84 -22.16 38.10
CA GLY A 27 -5.09 -22.64 36.75
C GLY A 27 -6.07 -21.78 35.95
N LEU A 28 -6.13 -22.04 34.65
CA LEU A 28 -7.07 -21.37 33.75
C LEU A 28 -8.45 -22.03 33.85
N ALA A 29 -9.46 -21.24 34.20
CA ALA A 29 -10.86 -21.66 34.15
C ALA A 29 -11.45 -21.64 32.73
N LYS A 30 -10.88 -20.83 31.83
CA LYS A 30 -11.32 -20.66 30.45
C LYS A 30 -10.19 -21.05 29.48
N PRO A 31 -10.49 -21.73 28.37
CA PRO A 31 -9.49 -22.03 27.36
C PRO A 31 -8.91 -20.73 26.78
N LEU A 32 -7.62 -20.79 26.41
CA LEU A 32 -6.97 -19.66 25.77
C LEU A 32 -7.46 -19.52 24.33
N LEU A 33 -7.99 -18.34 24.00
CA LEU A 33 -8.27 -17.99 22.62
C LEU A 33 -6.97 -17.58 21.94
N LEU A 34 -6.46 -18.46 21.07
CA LEU A 34 -5.25 -18.22 20.29
C LEU A 34 -5.63 -17.72 18.90
N ASN A 35 -5.13 -16.54 18.53
CA ASN A 35 -5.26 -16.05 17.17
C ASN A 35 -4.31 -16.83 16.27
N ARG A 36 -4.86 -17.63 15.35
CA ARG A 36 -4.07 -18.34 14.34
C ARG A 36 -3.78 -17.43 13.15
N LYS A 37 -2.56 -17.51 12.63
CA LYS A 37 -2.13 -16.75 11.47
C LYS A 37 -2.24 -17.64 10.23
N ASP A 38 -3.32 -17.47 9.49
CA ASP A 38 -3.58 -18.25 8.27
C ASP A 38 -3.05 -17.54 7.01
N ASN A 39 -2.42 -16.37 7.16
CA ASN A 39 -1.92 -15.57 6.05
C ASN A 39 -0.39 -15.58 5.92
N THR A 40 0.10 -15.26 4.73
CA THR A 40 1.53 -15.11 4.41
C THR A 40 2.10 -13.73 4.77
N LYS A 41 1.27 -12.82 5.30
CA LYS A 41 1.65 -11.43 5.62
C LYS A 41 2.61 -11.38 6.82
N GLY A 42 3.32 -10.28 7.01
CA GLY A 42 4.16 -10.09 8.20
C GLY A 42 3.35 -10.03 9.51
N LEU A 43 3.96 -10.35 10.65
CA LEU A 43 3.35 -10.16 11.97
C LEU A 43 3.00 -8.68 12.20
N GLY A 44 1.84 -8.41 12.82
CA GLY A 44 1.35 -7.05 13.08
C GLY A 44 0.65 -6.36 11.90
N GLN A 45 0.53 -7.03 10.75
CA GLN A 45 -0.32 -6.54 9.65
C GLN A 45 -1.77 -6.90 9.92
N LYS A 46 -2.66 -5.89 9.90
CA LYS A 46 -4.10 -6.11 10.04
C LYS A 46 -4.64 -6.87 8.83
N GLN A 47 -5.58 -7.77 9.05
CA GLN A 47 -6.24 -8.51 7.96
C GLN A 47 -7.21 -7.64 7.15
N HIS A 48 -7.63 -6.49 7.68
CA HIS A 48 -8.58 -5.59 7.02
C HIS A 48 -8.06 -5.13 5.65
N PHE A 49 -8.80 -5.51 4.60
CA PHE A 49 -8.62 -5.07 3.21
C PHE A 49 -9.24 -3.69 2.92
N THR A 50 -9.85 -3.04 3.92
CA THR A 50 -10.60 -1.78 3.73
C THR A 50 -9.72 -0.54 3.60
N SER A 51 -8.41 -0.63 3.84
CA SER A 51 -7.48 0.50 3.67
C SER A 51 -7.24 0.88 2.20
N ASP A 52 -7.52 -0.02 1.26
CA ASP A 52 -7.18 0.13 -0.16
C ASP A 52 -8.39 0.50 -1.04
N GLN A 53 -9.53 0.86 -0.45
CA GLN A 53 -10.69 1.31 -1.23
C GLN A 53 -10.57 2.79 -1.65
N TRP A 54 -9.38 3.20 -2.09
CA TRP A 54 -9.13 4.53 -2.62
C TRP A 54 -10.01 4.83 -3.84
N TRP A 55 -10.37 3.79 -4.61
CA TRP A 55 -11.28 3.86 -5.74
C TRP A 55 -12.74 4.05 -5.31
N MET A 56 -13.21 3.41 -4.23
CA MET A 56 -14.57 3.63 -3.70
C MET A 56 -14.74 5.05 -3.21
N ASN A 57 -13.73 5.58 -2.51
CA ASN A 57 -13.75 6.95 -2.04
C ASN A 57 -13.67 7.95 -3.20
N ALA A 58 -12.89 7.65 -4.24
CA ALA A 58 -12.83 8.48 -5.44
C ALA A 58 -14.15 8.42 -6.26
N PHE A 59 -14.81 7.27 -6.29
CA PHE A 59 -16.10 7.08 -6.95
C PHE A 59 -17.23 7.79 -6.19
N ASP A 60 -17.28 7.67 -4.86
CA ASP A 60 -18.23 8.39 -4.00
C ASP A 60 -18.04 9.92 -4.08
N GLU A 61 -16.80 10.39 -4.19
CA GLU A 61 -16.48 11.79 -4.44
C GLU A 61 -17.04 12.29 -5.79
N GLN A 62 -17.00 11.45 -6.84
CA GLN A 62 -17.61 11.78 -8.12
C GLN A 62 -19.14 11.81 -8.06
N LEU A 63 -19.77 10.87 -7.36
CA LEU A 63 -21.23 10.82 -7.20
C LEU A 63 -21.77 12.06 -6.47
N LYS A 64 -21.05 12.56 -5.47
CA LYS A 64 -21.41 13.81 -4.76
C LYS A 64 -21.35 15.05 -5.65
N GLY A 65 -20.60 14.99 -6.74
CA GLY A 65 -20.49 16.08 -7.71
C GLY A 65 -21.57 16.08 -8.80
N ILE A 66 -22.49 15.10 -8.78
CA ILE A 66 -23.57 15.00 -9.76
C ILE A 66 -24.74 15.85 -9.28
N ASP A 67 -24.95 17.00 -9.94
CA ASP A 67 -26.14 17.82 -9.72
C ASP A 67 -27.23 17.41 -10.71
N THR A 68 -28.37 16.95 -10.17
CA THR A 68 -29.56 16.54 -10.92
C THR A 68 -30.70 17.54 -10.78
N SER A 69 -30.44 18.75 -10.28
CA SER A 69 -31.48 19.78 -10.04
C SER A 69 -32.25 20.19 -11.30
N LYS A 70 -31.67 20.02 -12.49
CA LYS A 70 -32.31 20.31 -13.79
C LYS A 70 -32.84 19.02 -14.42
N LYS A 71 -34.17 18.90 -14.52
CA LYS A 71 -34.84 17.77 -15.20
C LYS A 71 -34.24 17.55 -16.59
N GLY A 72 -33.65 16.37 -16.80
CA GLY A 72 -33.11 15.94 -18.09
C GLY A 72 -31.65 16.31 -18.37
N LYS A 73 -30.94 17.02 -17.47
CA LYS A 73 -29.52 17.35 -17.68
C LYS A 73 -28.69 17.06 -16.43
N VAL A 74 -27.91 16.00 -16.49
CA VAL A 74 -26.94 15.62 -15.45
C VAL A 74 -25.68 16.47 -15.65
N VAL A 75 -25.38 17.36 -14.69
CA VAL A 75 -24.18 18.20 -14.76
C VAL A 75 -23.19 17.77 -13.68
N GLN A 76 -22.02 17.30 -14.11
CA GLN A 76 -20.93 16.97 -13.20
C GLN A 76 -20.19 18.26 -12.82
N THR A 77 -20.35 18.69 -11.57
CA THR A 77 -19.75 19.92 -11.03
C THR A 77 -18.30 19.72 -10.59
N LEU A 78 -17.93 18.51 -10.18
CA LEU A 78 -16.58 18.18 -9.70
C LEU A 78 -15.69 17.66 -10.84
N THR A 79 -14.96 18.57 -11.49
CA THR A 79 -13.94 18.29 -12.51
C THR A 79 -12.52 18.09 -11.93
N THR A 80 -12.34 18.24 -10.62
CA THR A 80 -11.02 18.20 -9.93
C THR A 80 -10.79 16.96 -9.06
N GLY A 81 -11.72 16.00 -9.03
CA GLY A 81 -11.61 14.80 -8.19
C GLY A 81 -10.46 13.87 -8.58
N LYS A 82 -10.09 12.97 -7.66
CA LYS A 82 -8.95 12.01 -7.78
C LYS A 82 -8.96 11.19 -9.07
N LEU A 83 -10.13 10.89 -9.62
CA LEU A 83 -10.28 10.12 -10.87
C LEU A 83 -9.95 10.97 -12.11
N ASN A 84 -10.23 12.27 -12.11
CA ASN A 84 -9.92 13.17 -13.24
C ASN A 84 -8.41 13.49 -13.35
N VAL A 85 -7.66 13.26 -12.27
CA VAL A 85 -6.18 13.35 -12.25
C VAL A 85 -5.54 12.19 -13.00
N ILE A 86 -6.23 11.04 -13.08
CA ILE A 86 -5.76 9.84 -13.77
C ILE A 86 -5.77 10.10 -15.27
N ASP A 87 -6.85 10.64 -15.84
CA ASP A 87 -6.94 10.98 -17.27
C ASP A 87 -5.83 11.97 -17.71
N LYS A 88 -5.51 12.95 -16.85
CA LYS A 88 -4.46 13.94 -17.14
C LYS A 88 -3.03 13.39 -17.04
N ASN A 89 -2.83 12.31 -16.28
CA ASN A 89 -1.49 11.71 -16.06
C ASN A 89 -1.31 10.34 -16.70
N LEU A 90 -2.32 9.81 -17.40
CA LEU A 90 -2.26 8.53 -18.11
C LEU A 90 -1.13 8.47 -19.13
N GLY A 91 -0.74 9.61 -19.71
CA GLY A 91 0.36 9.68 -20.69
C GLY A 91 1.74 9.32 -20.13
N LYS A 92 1.98 9.45 -18.81
CA LYS A 92 3.33 9.25 -18.24
C LYS A 92 3.68 7.79 -17.96
N TYR A 93 2.66 6.92 -17.82
CA TYR A 93 2.84 5.50 -17.49
C TYR A 93 1.92 4.57 -18.32
N SER A 94 1.22 5.08 -19.34
CA SER A 94 0.44 4.24 -20.23
C SER A 94 1.38 3.38 -21.07
N VAL A 95 1.15 2.08 -21.03
CA VAL A 95 1.87 1.06 -21.81
C VAL A 95 1.79 1.36 -23.32
N TYR A 96 0.80 2.13 -23.77
CA TYR A 96 0.62 2.52 -25.17
C TYR A 96 1.38 3.77 -25.60
N SER A 97 2.13 4.42 -24.70
CA SER A 97 2.95 5.61 -25.02
C SER A 97 4.20 5.30 -25.86
N THR A 98 4.68 4.05 -25.84
CA THR A 98 5.88 3.63 -26.58
C THR A 98 5.58 3.05 -27.95
N PHE A 99 4.30 2.86 -28.29
CA PHE A 99 3.89 2.32 -29.58
C PHE A 99 3.49 3.45 -30.51
N VAL A 100 4.16 3.54 -31.65
CA VAL A 100 3.72 4.42 -32.75
C VAL A 100 2.50 3.77 -33.38
N ARG A 101 1.39 4.50 -33.46
CA ARG A 101 0.21 4.04 -34.20
C ARG A 101 0.56 4.05 -35.68
N GLY A 102 0.72 2.87 -36.27
CA GLY A 102 0.97 2.73 -37.70
C GLY A 102 -0.17 3.33 -38.52
N GLY A 103 0.17 3.91 -39.67
CA GLY A 103 -0.83 4.35 -40.65
C GLY A 103 -1.66 3.17 -41.16
N PHE A 104 -2.89 3.44 -41.58
CA PHE A 104 -3.71 2.44 -42.26
C PHE A 104 -3.18 2.27 -43.69
N LEU A 105 -3.04 1.03 -44.15
CA LEU A 105 -2.72 0.74 -45.54
C LEU A 105 -3.99 1.03 -46.36
N GLU A 106 -4.01 2.13 -47.09
CA GLU A 106 -5.10 2.47 -48.00
C GLU A 106 -5.20 1.42 -49.10
N GLY A 107 -6.40 0.88 -49.31
CA GLY A 107 -6.66 -0.13 -50.33
C GLY A 107 -6.54 0.45 -51.74
N THR A 108 -5.96 -0.31 -52.66
CA THR A 108 -5.79 0.10 -54.08
C THR A 108 -7.12 0.21 -54.85
N ILE A 109 -8.26 -0.07 -54.22
CA ILE A 109 -9.59 -0.09 -54.85
C ILE A 109 -9.97 1.31 -55.38
N ASP A 110 -9.57 2.38 -54.70
CA ASP A 110 -9.84 3.75 -55.17
C ASP A 110 -8.89 4.17 -56.30
N ARG A 111 -7.69 3.57 -56.39
CA ARG A 111 -6.76 3.79 -57.51
C ARG A 111 -7.24 3.13 -58.81
N LEU A 112 -7.99 2.02 -58.71
CA LEU A 112 -8.60 1.38 -59.87
C LEU A 112 -9.75 2.19 -60.48
N LYS A 113 -10.41 3.06 -59.70
CA LYS A 113 -11.43 3.99 -60.22
C LYS A 113 -10.83 5.21 -60.92
N LEU A 114 -9.62 5.60 -60.54
CA LEU A 114 -8.89 6.70 -61.20
C LEU A 114 -8.21 6.28 -62.50
N ASN A 115 -7.78 5.01 -62.63
CA ASN A 115 -7.12 4.52 -63.84
C ASN A 115 -8.07 4.26 -65.03
N ASP A 116 -9.39 4.29 -64.83
CA ASP A 116 -10.38 4.19 -65.92
C ASP A 116 -10.76 5.57 -66.50
N SER A 117 -10.13 6.64 -66.02
CA SER A 117 -10.49 8.03 -66.39
C SER A 117 -9.31 8.96 -66.71
N SER A 118 -8.08 8.45 -66.84
CA SER A 118 -6.93 9.31 -67.16
C SER A 118 -5.92 8.60 -68.08
N ALA A 119 -6.38 8.33 -69.30
CA ALA A 119 -5.52 8.15 -70.46
C ALA A 119 -5.56 9.46 -71.26
N GLU A 120 -4.85 10.50 -70.82
CA GLU A 120 -4.44 11.62 -71.66
C GLU A 120 -3.32 12.43 -70.99
N SER A 121 -2.30 12.71 -71.79
CA SER A 121 -1.26 13.75 -71.67
C SER A 121 -0.04 13.63 -70.72
N SER A 122 1.12 13.70 -71.41
CA SER A 122 2.35 14.46 -71.16
C SER A 122 3.41 14.00 -70.13
N ASP A 123 4.49 13.46 -70.69
CA ASP A 123 5.85 14.02 -70.75
C ASP A 123 6.69 14.31 -69.49
N THR A 124 8.00 14.13 -69.68
CA THR A 124 9.19 14.61 -68.94
C THR A 124 9.75 13.81 -67.75
N ASP A 125 10.73 12.97 -68.08
CA ASP A 125 12.16 12.97 -67.68
C ASP A 125 12.63 12.82 -66.22
N SER A 126 13.78 12.12 -66.15
CA SER A 126 14.87 12.16 -65.17
C SER A 126 14.87 11.23 -63.94
N SER A 127 15.70 10.18 -64.07
CA SER A 127 16.87 9.80 -63.23
C SER A 127 16.75 9.87 -61.69
N ASP A 128 17.24 8.94 -60.87
CA ASP A 128 18.51 8.22 -60.92
C ASP A 128 18.63 7.20 -59.76
N GLN A 129 19.52 6.20 -59.96
CA GLN A 129 20.33 5.42 -58.98
C GLN A 129 19.67 4.77 -57.72
N LYS A 130 19.70 3.42 -57.61
CA LYS A 130 20.72 2.59 -56.88
C LYS A 130 20.70 2.76 -55.35
N ASP A 131 20.89 1.78 -54.47
CA ASP A 131 21.21 0.35 -54.47
C ASP A 131 21.32 -0.01 -52.96
N SER A 132 21.63 -1.26 -52.64
CA SER A 132 22.32 -1.76 -51.44
C SER A 132 21.50 -2.52 -50.38
N SER A 133 21.31 -3.80 -50.73
CA SER A 133 21.92 -4.95 -50.03
C SER A 133 21.79 -5.06 -48.50
N LYS A 134 21.00 -6.06 -48.11
CA LYS A 134 21.12 -6.86 -46.89
C LYS A 134 22.57 -7.28 -46.63
N SER A 135 23.05 -7.13 -45.38
CA SER A 135 24.12 -7.99 -44.86
C SER A 135 24.03 -8.19 -43.34
N ASP A 136 24.13 -9.48 -42.97
CA ASP A 136 24.36 -10.09 -41.66
C ASP A 136 25.32 -9.34 -40.72
N LYS A 137 24.97 -9.23 -39.43
CA LYS A 137 25.94 -9.08 -38.33
C LYS A 137 25.47 -9.70 -37.00
N ASP A 138 25.73 -11.00 -36.84
CA ASP A 138 25.93 -11.64 -35.54
C ASP A 138 27.42 -11.96 -35.34
N LYS A 139 28.18 -11.02 -34.74
CA LYS A 139 29.51 -11.27 -34.13
C LYS A 139 29.72 -10.32 -32.95
N PRO A 140 30.22 -10.80 -31.79
CA PRO A 140 30.52 -9.93 -30.65
C PRO A 140 31.73 -9.04 -30.97
N ARG A 141 31.51 -7.72 -31.03
CA ARG A 141 32.58 -6.72 -31.16
C ARG A 141 33.50 -6.79 -29.94
N LYS A 142 34.81 -6.90 -30.16
CA LYS A 142 35.84 -6.72 -29.12
C LYS A 142 35.82 -5.25 -28.66
N GLU A 143 35.28 -4.99 -27.46
CA GLU A 143 35.30 -3.66 -26.82
C GLU A 143 36.77 -3.16 -26.70
N THR A 144 37.01 -1.89 -27.03
CA THR A 144 38.34 -1.27 -26.91
C THR A 144 38.69 -1.02 -25.43
N LYS A 145 39.98 -0.95 -25.12
CA LYS A 145 40.48 -0.84 -23.72
C LYS A 145 39.97 0.42 -23.00
N GLU A 146 39.58 1.46 -23.75
CA GLU A 146 39.02 2.71 -23.24
C GLU A 146 37.54 2.59 -22.87
N GLU A 147 36.71 1.96 -23.71
CA GLU A 147 35.30 1.66 -23.38
C GLU A 147 35.19 0.86 -22.06
N LYS A 148 36.09 -0.10 -21.87
CA LYS A 148 36.16 -0.90 -20.64
C LYS A 148 36.52 -0.08 -19.40
N ARG A 149 37.30 1.00 -19.54
CA ARG A 149 37.66 1.91 -18.43
C ARG A 149 36.50 2.83 -18.08
N VAL A 150 35.85 3.44 -19.07
CA VAL A 150 34.68 4.30 -18.88
C VAL A 150 33.54 3.53 -18.19
N ARG A 151 33.24 2.31 -18.65
CA ARG A 151 32.23 1.43 -18.04
C ARG A 151 32.55 1.06 -16.59
N LYS A 152 33.83 0.93 -16.24
CA LYS A 152 34.27 0.59 -14.88
C LYS A 152 34.15 1.78 -13.92
N GLU A 153 34.41 2.99 -14.41
CA GLU A 153 34.25 4.23 -13.64
C GLU A 153 32.78 4.58 -13.40
N GLU A 154 31.94 4.44 -14.42
CA GLU A 154 30.49 4.61 -14.28
C GLU A 154 29.91 3.61 -13.28
N LYS A 155 30.36 2.35 -13.33
CA LYS A 155 29.97 1.31 -12.36
C LYS A 155 30.42 1.65 -10.93
N LYS A 156 31.58 2.29 -10.75
CA LYS A 156 32.05 2.75 -9.43
C LYS A 156 31.20 3.91 -8.91
N LYS A 157 30.95 4.94 -9.72
CA LYS A 157 30.09 6.08 -9.37
C LYS A 157 28.69 5.62 -8.97
N ARG A 158 28.09 4.70 -9.75
CA ARG A 158 26.77 4.10 -9.43
C ARG A 158 26.78 3.30 -8.12
N LYS A 159 27.91 2.67 -7.77
CA LYS A 159 28.05 1.91 -6.51
C LYS A 159 28.18 2.84 -5.31
N GLU A 160 28.94 3.93 -5.44
CA GLU A 160 29.10 4.97 -4.42
C GLU A 160 27.79 5.71 -4.15
N GLU A 161 27.07 6.13 -5.19
CA GLU A 161 25.77 6.77 -5.06
C GLU A 161 24.75 5.85 -4.34
N ARG A 162 24.75 4.56 -4.68
CA ARG A 162 23.93 3.56 -3.98
C ARG A 162 24.32 3.39 -2.52
N ALA A 163 25.61 3.46 -2.20
CA ALA A 163 26.10 3.36 -0.82
C ALA A 163 25.66 4.58 0.01
N VAL A 164 25.80 5.80 -0.54
CA VAL A 164 25.34 7.04 0.10
C VAL A 164 23.83 7.00 0.35
N LYS A 165 23.04 6.58 -0.65
CA LYS A 165 21.57 6.45 -0.52
C LYS A 165 21.17 5.42 0.55
N ARG A 166 21.93 4.32 0.70
CA ARG A 166 21.70 3.32 1.75
C ARG A 166 22.04 3.87 3.13
N ALA A 167 23.16 4.56 3.27
CA ALA A 167 23.56 5.20 4.53
C ALA A 167 22.53 6.25 5.00
N ALA A 168 22.08 7.13 4.10
CA ALA A 168 21.04 8.12 4.40
C ALA A 168 19.72 7.47 4.84
N LYS A 169 19.31 6.36 4.20
CA LYS A 169 18.11 5.62 4.58
C LYS A 169 18.26 4.94 5.93
N ALA A 170 19.45 4.46 6.28
CA ALA A 170 19.76 3.87 7.59
C ALA A 170 19.70 4.93 8.70
N ALA A 171 20.35 6.08 8.52
CA ALA A 171 20.31 7.19 9.47
C ALA A 171 18.88 7.68 9.72
N ARG A 172 18.07 7.82 8.66
CA ARG A 172 16.64 8.19 8.78
C ARG A 172 15.83 7.16 9.55
N ARG A 173 16.16 5.86 9.46
CA ARG A 173 15.47 4.80 10.21
C ARG A 173 15.82 4.85 11.69
N GLU A 174 17.08 5.10 12.04
CA GLU A 174 17.52 5.22 13.43
C GLU A 174 16.89 6.45 14.12
N LEU A 175 16.85 7.60 13.43
CA LEU A 175 16.15 8.80 13.94
C LEU A 175 14.66 8.56 14.20
N LYS A 176 13.99 7.76 13.36
CA LYS A 176 12.58 7.39 13.56
C LYS A 176 12.39 6.43 14.73
N LYS A 177 13.32 5.50 14.95
CA LYS A 177 13.29 4.59 16.11
C LYS A 177 13.46 5.37 17.40
N SER A 178 14.48 6.23 17.52
CA SER A 178 14.72 7.01 18.74
C SER A 178 13.54 7.90 19.10
N LYS A 179 12.91 8.55 18.10
CA LYS A 179 11.70 9.36 18.30
C LYS A 179 10.47 8.54 18.71
N LYS A 180 10.38 7.27 18.29
CA LYS A 180 9.30 6.36 18.72
C LYS A 180 9.50 5.91 20.16
N TYR A 181 10.74 5.57 20.54
CA TYR A 181 11.08 5.21 21.93
C TYR A 181 10.80 6.37 22.89
N SER A 182 11.25 7.59 22.58
CA SER A 182 11.01 8.76 23.43
C SER A 182 9.53 9.14 23.54
N LYS A 183 8.74 8.94 22.48
CA LYS A 183 7.29 9.17 22.53
C LYS A 183 6.57 8.12 23.39
N SER A 184 7.00 6.85 23.33
CA SER A 184 6.40 5.78 24.13
C SER A 184 6.71 5.91 25.63
N SER A 185 7.93 6.35 25.99
CA SER A 185 8.30 6.56 27.39
C SER A 185 7.53 7.73 27.98
N LYS A 186 7.39 8.84 27.23
CA LYS A 186 6.63 10.02 27.69
C LYS A 186 5.15 9.74 27.88
N SER A 187 4.52 8.93 27.01
CA SER A 187 3.12 8.52 27.19
C SER A 187 2.89 7.57 28.37
N SER A 188 3.88 6.72 28.70
CA SER A 188 3.75 5.83 29.87
C SER A 188 3.90 6.60 31.19
N ALA A 189 4.77 7.61 31.22
CA ALA A 189 4.97 8.46 32.39
C ALA A 189 3.71 9.30 32.70
N GLU A 190 3.13 9.95 31.68
CA GLU A 190 1.87 10.72 31.83
C GLU A 190 0.69 9.84 32.29
N SER A 191 0.61 8.60 31.79
CA SER A 191 -0.43 7.67 32.22
C SER A 191 -0.24 7.21 33.67
N SER A 192 1.00 7.08 34.15
CA SER A 192 1.28 6.67 35.53
C SER A 192 0.95 7.77 36.55
N ASP A 193 1.27 9.02 36.22
CA ASP A 193 1.05 10.19 37.09
C ASP A 193 -0.46 10.44 37.28
N ALA A 194 -1.24 10.34 36.19
CA ALA A 194 -2.69 10.47 36.23
C ALA A 194 -3.39 9.34 37.03
N ASP A 195 -2.82 8.12 37.04
CA ASP A 195 -3.37 6.99 37.80
C ASP A 195 -3.00 7.09 39.29
N GLU A 196 -1.82 7.61 39.59
CA GLU A 196 -1.35 7.87 40.95
C GLU A 196 -2.14 9.00 41.63
N GLU A 197 -2.48 10.07 40.89
CA GLU A 197 -3.34 11.15 41.37
C GLU A 197 -4.78 10.66 41.65
N LYS A 198 -5.35 9.80 40.78
CA LYS A 198 -6.66 9.19 40.99
C LYS A 198 -6.69 8.31 42.24
N ARG A 199 -5.63 7.54 42.50
CA ARG A 199 -5.51 6.71 43.72
C ARG A 199 -5.47 7.57 44.99
N ARG A 200 -4.70 8.65 45.00
CA ARG A 200 -4.65 9.61 46.12
C ARG A 200 -6.02 10.25 46.41
N ARG A 201 -6.76 10.65 45.38
CA ARG A 201 -8.12 11.22 45.56
C ARG A 201 -9.11 10.20 46.14
N ARG A 202 -9.03 8.92 45.74
CA ARG A 202 -9.88 7.85 46.28
C ARG A 202 -9.57 7.56 47.75
N ALA A 203 -8.29 7.46 48.11
CA ALA A 203 -7.86 7.24 49.49
C ALA A 203 -8.36 8.37 50.43
N LYS A 204 -8.19 9.64 50.02
CA LYS A 204 -8.67 10.79 50.79
C LYS A 204 -10.20 10.80 50.98
N LYS A 205 -10.95 10.34 49.96
CA LYS A 205 -12.42 10.25 50.02
C LYS A 205 -12.88 9.11 50.94
N GLU A 206 -12.15 7.99 50.96
CA GLU A 206 -12.45 6.86 51.83
C GLU A 206 -12.13 7.17 53.30
N GLU A 207 -11.01 7.84 53.56
CA GLU A 207 -10.64 8.30 54.90
C GLU A 207 -11.68 9.29 55.47
N LYS A 208 -12.13 10.25 54.65
CA LYS A 208 -13.20 11.18 55.04
C LYS A 208 -14.54 10.48 55.32
N ARG A 209 -14.83 9.37 54.63
CA ARG A 209 -16.01 8.53 54.92
C ARG A 209 -15.85 7.78 56.24
N ARG A 210 -14.65 7.24 56.53
CA ARG A 210 -14.36 6.58 57.81
C ARG A 210 -14.43 7.54 59.00
N GLN A 211 -13.95 8.78 58.84
CA GLN A 211 -14.05 9.81 59.88
C GLN A 211 -15.52 10.16 60.18
N ARG A 212 -16.32 10.42 59.13
CA ARG A 212 -17.77 10.68 59.29
C ARG A 212 -18.54 9.52 59.90
N ALA A 213 -18.19 8.28 59.56
CA ALA A 213 -18.80 7.09 60.15
C ALA A 213 -18.45 6.94 61.65
N LYS A 214 -17.25 7.33 62.06
CA LYS A 214 -16.84 7.37 63.48
C LYS A 214 -17.52 8.51 64.25
N GLU A 215 -17.71 9.66 63.61
CA GLU A 215 -18.43 10.80 64.20
C GLU A 215 -19.94 10.55 64.33
N ALA A 216 -20.55 9.83 63.39
CA ALA A 216 -21.98 9.50 63.42
C ALA A 216 -22.33 8.30 64.33
N GLY A 217 -21.34 7.55 64.79
CA GLY A 217 -21.50 6.41 65.70
C GLY A 217 -21.21 6.72 67.16
N LYS A 218 -21.10 8.00 67.52
CA LYS A 218 -20.83 8.50 68.87
C LYS A 218 -21.97 9.42 69.30
#